data_AF-N8W2A2-F1
#
_entry.id   AF-N8W2A2-F1
#
_cell.length_a   1.000
_cell.length_b   1.000
_cell.length_c   1.000
_cell.angle_alpha   90.00
_cell.angle_beta   90.00
_cell.angle_gamma   90.00
#
_symmetry.space_group_name_H-M   'P 1'
#
loop_
_entity.id
_entity.type
_entity.pdbx_description
1 polymer ?
#
loop_
_entity_poly.entity_id
_entity_poly.type
_entity_poly.pdbx_seq_one_letter_code
_entity_poly.pdbx_strand_id
1 'polypeptide(L)' 'MKDFVFASYRPMREAETEAHIFVNDEAMVFVELDAVDGAELEILATHEKLMKNPDAVDVVVFHYGSLKTLFDKLAEVKS' A
#
# COMPACT_ATOMS: atom_id res chain seq x y z
N MET A 1 13.67 2.45 -11.80
CA MET A 1 13.13 2.56 -10.43
C MET A 1 11.75 1.96 -10.52
N LYS A 2 11.33 1.11 -9.57
CA LYS A 2 9.99 0.52 -9.66
C LYS A 2 8.95 1.64 -9.62
N ASP A 3 7.98 1.58 -10.53
CA ASP A 3 6.98 2.63 -10.71
C ASP A 3 5.79 2.48 -9.77
N PHE A 4 5.56 1.27 -9.25
CA PHE A 4 4.45 0.98 -8.35
C PHE A 4 4.90 0.20 -7.12
N VAL A 5 4.31 0.53 -5.98
CA VAL A 5 4.45 -0.18 -4.70
C VAL A 5 3.08 -0.72 -4.32
N PHE A 6 3.04 -1.98 -3.91
CA PHE A 6 1.86 -2.70 -3.48
C PHE A 6 1.96 -2.96 -2.00
N ALA A 7 0.86 -2.82 -1.30
CA ALA A 7 0.74 -3.25 0.09
C ALA A 7 -0.57 -3.99 0.28
N SER A 8 -0.49 -5.30 0.53
CA SER A 8 -1.66 -6.02 1.03
C SER A 8 -1.95 -5.57 2.45
N TYR A 9 -3.23 -5.50 2.81
CA TYR A 9 -3.64 -4.97 4.09
C TYR A 9 -4.76 -5.77 4.73
N ARG A 10 -4.91 -5.58 6.04
CA ARG A 10 -5.96 -6.18 6.86
C ARG A 10 -6.38 -5.24 7.99
N PRO A 11 -7.53 -5.46 8.62
CA PRO A 11 -7.90 -4.76 9.85
C PRO A 11 -6.83 -4.88 10.93
N MET A 12 -6.67 -3.81 11.70
CA MET A 12 -5.85 -3.83 12.91
C MET A 12 -6.36 -4.87 13.91
N ARG A 13 -5.44 -5.51 14.62
CA ARG A 13 -5.68 -6.39 15.77
C ARG A 13 -5.42 -5.63 17.07
N GLU A 14 -6.00 -6.08 18.18
CA GLU A 14 -5.92 -5.37 19.48
C GLU A 14 -4.48 -5.13 19.97
N ALA A 15 -3.52 -5.95 19.56
CA ALA A 15 -2.11 -5.81 19.94
C ALA A 15 -1.37 -4.69 19.17
N GLU A 16 -1.99 -4.12 18.13
CA GLU A 16 -1.37 -3.12 17.24
C GLU A 16 -1.75 -1.71 17.69
N THR A 17 -0.76 -0.83 17.80
CA THR A 17 -0.94 0.52 18.34
C THR A 17 -0.98 1.61 17.27
N GLU A 18 -0.62 1.28 16.02
CA GLU A 18 -0.51 2.24 14.92
C GLU A 18 -1.12 1.67 13.64
N ALA A 19 -1.96 2.49 12.99
CA ALA A 19 -2.51 2.18 11.68
C ALA A 19 -1.49 2.54 10.59
N HIS A 20 -1.36 1.70 9.56
CA HIS A 20 -0.57 2.03 8.38
C HIS A 20 -1.40 2.77 7.32
N ILE A 21 -2.70 2.48 7.25
CA ILE A 21 -3.64 3.13 6.32
C ILE A 21 -5.05 3.11 6.90
N PHE A 22 -5.87 4.07 6.48
CA PHE A 22 -7.32 4.05 6.69
C PHE A 22 -8.03 3.74 5.37
N VAL A 23 -8.93 2.76 5.38
CA VAL A 23 -9.76 2.39 4.22
C VAL A 23 -11.21 2.41 4.67
N ASN A 24 -12.03 3.27 4.06
CA ASN A 24 -13.45 3.45 4.44
C ASN A 24 -13.63 3.67 5.95
N ASP A 25 -12.85 4.59 6.53
CA ASP A 25 -12.84 4.94 7.97
C ASP A 25 -12.40 3.82 8.93
N GLU A 26 -11.92 2.68 8.42
CA GLU A 26 -11.37 1.59 9.21
C GLU A 26 -9.84 1.59 9.19
N ALA A 27 -9.24 1.36 10.37
CA ALA A 27 -7.80 1.33 10.56
C ALA A 27 -7.21 -0.04 10.16
N MET A 28 -6.24 -0.01 9.24
CA MET A 28 -5.62 -1.20 8.66
C MET A 28 -4.11 -1.22 8.90
N VAL A 29 -3.53 -2.42 8.91
CA VAL A 29 -2.09 -2.64 8.81
C VAL A 29 -1.73 -3.35 7.52
N PHE A 30 -0.50 -3.14 7.09
CA PHE A 30 0.09 -3.86 5.96
C PHE A 30 0.53 -5.26 6.37
N VAL A 31 0.33 -6.21 5.47
CA VAL A 31 0.67 -7.62 5.65
C VAL A 31 1.92 -7.96 4.84
N GLU A 32 1.92 -7.65 3.55
CA GLU A 32 3.02 -7.93 2.62
C GLU A 32 3.19 -6.79 1.62
N LEU A 33 4.44 -6.54 1.21
CA LEU A 33 4.81 -5.46 0.30
C LEU A 33 5.50 -6.01 -0.96
N ASP A 34 5.26 -5.38 -2.11
CA ASP A 34 5.97 -5.67 -3.36
C ASP A 34 6.12 -4.42 -4.23
N ALA A 35 6.98 -4.46 -5.26
CA ALA A 35 7.19 -3.33 -6.17
C ALA A 35 7.51 -3.77 -7.61
N VAL A 36 6.93 -3.07 -8.60
CA VAL A 36 6.95 -3.44 -10.03
C VAL A 36 7.13 -2.24 -10.96
N ASP A 37 7.56 -2.49 -12.21
CA ASP A 37 7.87 -1.44 -13.19
C ASP A 37 6.63 -0.97 -13.98
N GLY A 38 5.44 -1.46 -13.65
CA GLY A 38 4.17 -0.80 -14.00
C GLY A 38 3.49 -1.24 -15.29
N ALA A 39 3.94 -2.31 -15.94
CA ALA A 39 3.15 -2.93 -16.99
C ALA A 39 1.84 -3.49 -16.39
N GLU A 40 0.70 -3.28 -17.08
CA GLU A 40 -0.62 -3.68 -16.58
C GLU A 40 -0.68 -5.15 -16.14
N LEU A 41 -0.11 -6.06 -16.93
CA LEU A 41 -0.02 -7.48 -16.59
C LEU A 41 0.82 -7.76 -15.34
N GLU A 42 1.88 -6.99 -15.12
CA GLU A 42 2.75 -7.11 -13.94
C GLU A 42 2.01 -6.61 -12.69
N ILE A 43 1.24 -5.52 -12.82
CA ILE A 43 0.39 -4.97 -11.76
C ILE A 43 -0.66 -6.00 -11.33
N LEU A 44 -1.39 -6.58 -12.29
CA LEU A 44 -2.42 -7.58 -12.01
C LEU A 44 -1.83 -8.86 -11.41
N ALA A 45 -0.72 -9.36 -11.96
CA ALA A 45 -0.06 -10.55 -11.44
C ALA A 45 0.46 -10.35 -10.00
N THR A 46 0.99 -9.16 -9.69
CA THR A 46 1.45 -8.83 -8.33
C THR A 46 0.30 -8.68 -7.36
N HIS A 47 -0.82 -8.07 -7.79
CA HIS A 47 -2.04 -8.04 -7.00
C HIS A 47 -2.51 -9.48 -6.66
N GLU A 48 -2.66 -10.34 -7.67
CA GLU A 48 -3.05 -11.74 -7.47
C GLU A 48 -2.07 -12.52 -6.58
N LYS A 49 -0.76 -12.26 -6.71
CA LYS A 49 0.26 -12.85 -5.86
C LYS A 49 0.04 -12.48 -4.39
N LEU A 50 -0.16 -11.20 -4.09
CA LEU A 50 -0.33 -10.72 -2.72
C LEU A 50 -1.66 -11.19 -2.10
N MET A 51 -2.71 -11.34 -2.91
CA MET A 51 -4.00 -11.90 -2.47
C MET A 51 -3.96 -13.40 -2.16
N LYS A 52 -2.85 -14.09 -2.41
CA LYS A 52 -2.65 -15.48 -1.92
C LYS A 52 -2.36 -15.53 -0.42
N ASN A 53 -2.03 -14.41 0.20
CA ASN A 53 -1.83 -14.33 1.64
C ASN A 53 -3.19 -14.40 2.36
N PRO A 54 -3.44 -15.41 3.21
CA PRO A 54 -4.75 -15.60 3.84
C PRO A 54 -5.13 -14.52 4.85
N ASP A 55 -4.15 -13.74 5.32
CA ASP A 55 -4.38 -12.64 6.25
C ASP A 55 -4.75 -11.33 5.52
N ALA A 56 -4.57 -11.24 4.21
CA ALA A 56 -4.87 -10.05 3.42
C ALA A 56 -6.35 -9.98 3.06
N VAL A 57 -6.96 -8.81 3.27
CA VAL A 57 -8.33 -8.50 2.81
C VAL A 57 -8.31 -7.95 1.38
N ASP A 58 -7.34 -7.11 1.06
CA ASP A 58 -7.15 -6.53 -0.26
C ASP A 58 -5.73 -5.92 -0.39
N VAL A 59 -5.45 -5.26 -1.52
CA VAL A 59 -4.17 -4.60 -1.83
C VAL A 59 -4.37 -3.14 -2.21
N VAL A 60 -3.62 -2.25 -1.57
CA VAL A 60 -3.50 -0.86 -2.03
C VAL A 60 -2.28 -0.72 -2.94
N VAL A 61 -2.44 0.00 -4.04
CA VAL A 61 -1.38 0.19 -5.06
C VAL A 61 -1.05 1.67 -5.17
N PHE A 62 0.22 2.00 -4.97
CA PHE A 62 0.74 3.35 -5.02
C PHE A 62 1.70 3.53 -6.19
N HIS A 63 1.36 4.43 -7.10
CA HIS A 63 2.32 4.88 -8.11
C HIS A 63 3.37 5.80 -7.48
N TYR A 64 4.65 5.51 -7.70
CA TYR A 64 5.79 6.21 -7.10
C TYR A 64 5.77 7.72 -7.39
N GLY A 65 5.47 8.10 -8.64
CA GLY A 65 5.36 9.52 -9.00
C GLY A 65 4.28 10.26 -8.19
N SER A 66 3.18 9.57 -7.86
CA SER A 66 2.10 10.13 -7.05
C SER A 66 2.50 10.23 -5.57
N LEU A 67 3.19 9.23 -5.03
CA LEU A 67 3.75 9.28 -3.67
C LEU A 67 4.71 10.45 -3.51
N LYS A 68 5.57 10.70 -4.51
CA LYS A 68 6.48 11.84 -4.51
C LYS A 68 5.71 13.16 -4.35
N THR A 69 4.63 13.36 -5.12
CA THR A 69 3.78 14.56 -5.01
C THR A 69 3.18 14.74 -3.60
N LEU A 70 2.74 13.65 -2.96
CA LEU A 70 2.23 13.69 -1.59
C LEU A 70 3.33 14.04 -0.58
N PHE A 71 4.54 13.47 -0.73
CA PHE A 71 5.67 13.77 0.14
C PHE A 71 6.16 15.20 -0.01
N ASP A 72 6.23 15.71 -1.25
CA ASP A 72 6.55 17.11 -1.51
C ASP A 72 5.55 18.02 -0.76
N LYS A 73 4.26 17.67 -0.79
CA LYS A 73 3.22 18.43 -0.06
C LYS A 73 3.38 18.38 1.46
N LEU A 74 3.74 17.22 2.01
CA LEU A 74 4.01 17.09 3.45
C LEU A 74 5.23 17.91 3.89
N ALA A 75 6.24 18.03 3.03
CA ALA A 75 7.42 18.85 3.31
C ALA A 75 7.08 20.34 3.45
N GLU A 76 6.10 20.85 2.68
CA GLU A 76 5.60 22.23 2.79
C GLU A 76 4.89 22.51 4.13
N VAL A 77 4.33 21.50 4.78
CA VAL A 77 3.61 21.66 6.06
C VAL A 77 4.58 21.68 7.24
N LYS A 78 5.79 21.12 7.08
CA LYS A 78 6.83 21.07 8.11
C LYS A 78 7.75 22.30 8.14
N SER A 79 7.55 23.25 7.22
CA SER A 79 8.24 24.56 7.15
C SER A 79 7.36 25.68 7.68
#